data_AF-A0A9D2FRS9-F1
#
_entry.id   AF-A0A9D2FRS9-F1
#
_cell.length_a   1.000
_cell.length_b   1.000
_cell.length_c   1.000
_cell.angle_alpha   90.00
_cell.angle_beta   90.00
_cell.angle_gamma   90.00
#
_symmetry.space_group_name_H-M   'P 1'
#
loop_
_entity.id
_entity.type
_entity.pdbx_description
1 polymer ?
#
loop_
_entity_poly.entity_id
_entity_poly.type
_entity_poly.pdbx_seq_one_letter_code
_entity_poly.pdbx_strand_id
1 'polypeptide(L)'
;MEKNNQQTEEDKFQRNVETVTKALKERSAVSLPQQEALQLYQKFSQTRQEPVRLAVALRGFFLKETEQDQRDAYETYLRGRIRPAVEALIEEEDVEKMQILEELGWLQNPHIEIFIRMAREKKKTASLVWLLQLKARRKAYEEKDFSL
;
A
#
# COMPACT_ATOMS: atom_id res chain seq x y z
N MET A 1 -16.10 -24.53 -1.66
CA MET A 1 -14.90 -24.60 -2.53
C MET A 1 -14.47 -23.24 -3.09
N GLU A 2 -15.26 -22.17 -2.93
CA GLU A 2 -14.92 -20.82 -3.45
C GLU A 2 -13.80 -20.07 -2.70
N LYS A 3 -13.59 -20.33 -1.40
CA LYS A 3 -12.55 -19.63 -0.61
C LYS A 3 -11.12 -19.84 -1.14
N ASN A 4 -10.80 -21.01 -1.70
CA ASN A 4 -9.47 -21.27 -2.26
C ASN A 4 -9.21 -20.53 -3.58
N ASN A 5 -10.25 -20.29 -4.37
CA ASN A 5 -10.08 -19.64 -5.67
C ASN A 5 -9.85 -18.14 -5.51
N GLN A 6 -10.55 -17.49 -4.58
CA GLN A 6 -10.39 -16.06 -4.33
C GLN A 6 -9.02 -15.71 -3.73
N GLN A 7 -8.52 -16.53 -2.80
CA GLN A 7 -7.17 -16.37 -2.25
C GLN A 7 -6.09 -16.51 -3.34
N THR A 8 -6.26 -17.46 -4.26
CA THR A 8 -5.33 -17.68 -5.37
C THR A 8 -5.27 -16.49 -6.33
N GLU A 9 -6.40 -15.85 -6.61
CA GLU A 9 -6.45 -14.67 -7.47
C GLU A 9 -5.90 -13.41 -6.77
N GLU A 10 -6.15 -13.24 -5.47
CA GLU A 10 -5.53 -12.17 -4.67
C GLU A 10 -3.99 -12.33 -4.63
N ASP A 11 -3.49 -13.56 -4.45
CA ASP A 11 -2.05 -13.84 -4.45
C ASP A 11 -1.41 -13.58 -5.81
N LYS A 12 -2.07 -13.97 -6.92
CA LYS A 12 -1.63 -13.62 -8.28
C LYS A 12 -1.61 -12.12 -8.51
N PHE A 13 -2.63 -11.40 -8.05
CA PHE A 13 -2.69 -9.94 -8.13
C PHE A 13 -1.49 -9.32 -7.43
N GLN A 14 -1.23 -9.70 -6.18
CA GLN A 14 -0.11 -9.16 -5.40
C GLN A 14 1.25 -9.51 -6.02
N ARG A 15 1.41 -10.72 -6.56
CA ARG A 15 2.63 -11.12 -7.29
C ARG A 15 2.90 -10.23 -8.51
N ASN A 16 1.85 -9.87 -9.25
CA ASN A 16 1.95 -8.97 -10.38
C ASN A 16 2.30 -7.53 -9.93
N VAL A 17 1.70 -7.05 -8.83
CA VAL A 17 2.04 -5.75 -8.23
C VAL A 17 3.51 -5.71 -7.81
N GLU A 18 4.00 -6.75 -7.15
CA GLU A 18 5.41 -6.90 -6.73
C GLU A 18 6.35 -6.81 -7.94
N THR A 19 6.05 -7.56 -9.01
CA THR A 19 6.86 -7.59 -10.23
C THR A 19 6.92 -6.21 -10.90
N VAL A 20 5.77 -5.53 -11.02
CA VAL A 20 5.73 -4.19 -11.59
C VAL A 20 6.47 -3.19 -10.70
N THR A 21 6.31 -3.29 -9.39
CA THR A 21 6.98 -2.40 -8.42
C THR A 21 8.50 -2.50 -8.54
N LYS A 22 9.05 -3.73 -8.68
CA LYS A 22 10.48 -3.95 -8.92
C LYS A 22 10.94 -3.34 -10.25
N ALA A 23 10.22 -3.59 -11.33
CA ALA A 23 10.54 -3.02 -12.64
C ALA A 23 10.50 -1.48 -12.64
N LEU A 24 9.58 -0.86 -11.89
CA LEU A 24 9.53 0.60 -11.72
C LEU A 24 10.73 1.13 -10.93
N LYS A 25 11.16 0.44 -9.86
CA LYS A 25 12.36 0.78 -9.09
C LYS A 25 13.63 0.72 -9.95
N GLU A 26 13.78 -0.32 -10.76
CA GLU A 26 14.92 -0.46 -11.68
C GLU A 26 14.96 0.68 -12.72
N ARG A 27 13.81 1.02 -13.30
CA ARG A 27 13.71 2.12 -14.27
C ARG A 27 14.04 3.48 -13.65
N SER A 28 13.63 3.69 -12.40
CA SER A 28 13.86 4.95 -11.69
C SER A 28 15.32 5.26 -11.43
N ALA A 29 16.16 4.22 -11.31
CA ALA A 29 17.60 4.40 -11.10
C ALA A 29 18.31 5.09 -12.27
N VAL A 30 17.64 5.20 -13.43
CA VAL A 30 18.22 5.73 -14.68
C VAL A 30 17.52 7.04 -15.13
N SER A 31 16.46 7.49 -14.46
CA SER A 31 15.67 8.66 -14.87
C SER A 31 15.73 9.81 -13.86
N LEU A 32 15.60 11.05 -14.35
CA LEU A 32 15.43 12.22 -13.48
C LEU A 32 14.10 12.14 -12.71
N PRO A 33 14.06 12.51 -11.41
CA PRO A 33 12.85 12.40 -10.58
C PRO A 33 11.62 13.12 -11.15
N GLN A 34 11.78 14.28 -11.79
CA GLN A 34 10.67 15.01 -12.42
C GLN A 34 10.12 14.28 -13.66
N GLN A 35 11.02 13.69 -14.46
CA GLN A 35 10.61 12.90 -15.62
C GLN A 35 9.90 11.62 -15.19
N GLU A 36 10.35 11.03 -14.08
CA GLU A 36 9.70 9.87 -13.49
C GLU A 36 8.26 10.20 -13.06
N ALA A 37 8.05 11.30 -12.33
CA ALA A 37 6.71 11.72 -11.90
C ALA A 37 5.72 11.80 -13.08
N LEU A 38 6.14 12.47 -14.17
CA LEU A 38 5.36 12.61 -15.38
C LEU A 38 5.05 11.24 -16.03
N GLN A 39 6.04 10.37 -16.15
CA GLN A 39 5.87 9.05 -16.75
C GLN A 39 4.96 8.15 -15.91
N LEU A 40 5.05 8.22 -14.58
CA LEU A 40 4.17 7.51 -13.68
C LEU A 40 2.73 7.99 -13.87
N TYR A 41 2.50 9.30 -13.90
CA TYR A 41 1.14 9.83 -14.02
C TYR A 41 0.49 9.51 -15.37
N GLN A 42 1.26 9.60 -16.46
CA GLN A 42 0.82 9.15 -17.79
C GLN A 42 0.42 7.67 -17.76
N LYS A 43 1.27 6.82 -17.18
CA LYS A 43 1.00 5.37 -17.09
C LYS A 43 -0.20 5.06 -16.23
N PHE A 44 -0.38 5.76 -15.10
CA PHE A 44 -1.53 5.64 -14.21
C PHE A 44 -2.85 5.97 -14.91
N SER A 45 -2.84 7.01 -15.74
CA SER A 45 -4.02 7.49 -16.46
C SER A 45 -4.42 6.60 -17.64
N GLN A 46 -3.43 5.94 -18.27
CA GLN A 46 -3.65 5.14 -19.49
C GLN A 46 -3.83 3.64 -19.23
N THR A 47 -3.26 3.11 -18.13
CA THR A 47 -3.29 1.66 -17.89
C THR A 47 -4.68 1.17 -17.49
N ARG A 48 -5.09 0.04 -18.06
CA ARG A 48 -6.27 -0.73 -17.63
C ARG A 48 -5.93 -1.92 -16.74
N GLN A 49 -4.64 -2.21 -16.58
CA GLN A 49 -4.17 -3.30 -15.74
C GLN A 49 -4.10 -2.82 -14.29
N GLU A 50 -4.97 -3.33 -13.42
CA GLU A 50 -5.03 -2.88 -12.02
C GLU A 50 -3.76 -3.12 -11.20
N PRO A 51 -3.03 -4.25 -11.35
CA PRO A 51 -1.74 -4.41 -10.67
C PRO A 51 -0.74 -3.31 -11.02
N VAL A 52 -0.70 -2.94 -12.31
CA VAL A 52 0.17 -1.88 -12.81
C VAL A 52 -0.28 -0.53 -12.28
N ARG A 53 -1.59 -0.26 -12.30
CA ARG A 53 -2.17 0.99 -11.81
C ARG A 53 -1.88 1.21 -10.35
N LEU A 54 -2.02 0.16 -9.52
CA LEU A 54 -1.70 0.20 -8.10
C LEU A 54 -0.22 0.46 -7.83
N ALA A 55 0.67 -0.29 -8.48
CA ALA A 55 2.13 -0.12 -8.31
C ALA A 55 2.58 1.30 -8.69
N VAL A 56 2.05 1.82 -9.81
CA VAL A 56 2.34 3.19 -10.27
C VAL A 56 1.77 4.23 -9.32
N ALA A 57 0.52 4.07 -8.86
CA ALA A 57 -0.11 5.01 -7.93
C ALA A 57 0.63 5.08 -6.58
N LEU A 58 0.99 3.92 -6.00
CA LEU A 58 1.80 3.86 -4.79
C LEU A 58 3.13 4.59 -4.98
N ARG A 59 3.85 4.30 -6.07
CA ARG A 59 5.14 4.93 -6.34
C ARG A 59 5.01 6.45 -6.54
N GLY A 60 4.04 6.87 -7.36
CA GLY A 60 3.79 8.28 -7.67
C GLY A 60 3.35 9.08 -6.45
N PHE A 61 2.51 8.50 -5.59
CA PHE A 61 2.04 9.18 -4.37
C PHE A 61 3.18 9.58 -3.43
N PHE A 62 4.14 8.66 -3.22
CA PHE A 62 5.29 8.87 -2.33
C PHE A 62 6.49 9.56 -2.99
N LEU A 63 6.43 9.85 -4.30
CA LEU A 63 7.46 10.62 -4.98
C LEU A 63 7.31 12.12 -4.63
N LYS A 64 8.44 12.79 -4.36
CA LYS A 64 8.44 14.19 -3.89
C LYS A 64 8.08 15.16 -5.01
N GLU A 65 8.51 14.84 -6.23
CA GLU A 65 8.37 15.62 -7.45
C GLU A 65 6.98 15.52 -8.09
N THR A 66 6.09 14.71 -7.51
CA THR A 66 4.70 14.62 -7.93
C THR A 66 3.96 15.92 -7.62
N GLU A 67 3.34 16.49 -8.65
CA GLU A 67 2.51 17.69 -8.51
C GLU A 67 1.26 17.42 -7.67
N GLN A 68 0.70 18.46 -7.04
CA GLN A 68 -0.42 18.31 -6.12
C GLN A 68 -1.63 17.65 -6.78
N ASP A 69 -2.04 18.11 -7.96
CA ASP A 69 -3.18 17.55 -8.71
C ASP A 69 -3.00 16.06 -9.02
N GLN A 70 -1.76 15.64 -9.30
CA GLN A 70 -1.40 14.24 -9.54
C GLN A 70 -1.46 13.43 -8.24
N ARG A 71 -0.97 14.01 -7.13
CA ARG A 71 -0.98 13.40 -5.81
C ARG A 71 -2.41 13.19 -5.30
N ASP A 72 -3.30 14.15 -5.52
CA ASP A 72 -4.74 14.06 -5.17
C ASP A 72 -5.45 12.94 -5.96
N ALA A 73 -5.09 12.77 -7.24
CA ALA A 73 -5.60 11.67 -8.06
C ALA A 73 -5.10 10.30 -7.56
N TYR A 74 -3.83 10.21 -7.17
CA TYR A 74 -3.29 8.99 -6.56
C TYR A 74 -3.96 8.69 -5.21
N GLU A 75 -4.12 9.70 -4.35
CA GLU A 75 -4.79 9.58 -3.06
C GLU A 75 -6.21 9.03 -3.23
N THR A 76 -7.01 9.65 -4.10
CA THR A 76 -8.39 9.23 -4.36
C THR A 76 -8.46 7.76 -4.77
N TYR A 77 -7.55 7.34 -5.66
CA TYR A 77 -7.47 5.96 -6.12
C TYR A 77 -7.00 4.99 -5.02
N LEU A 78 -5.93 5.34 -4.29
CA LEU A 78 -5.35 4.49 -3.23
C LEU A 78 -6.31 4.33 -2.05
N ARG A 79 -7.07 5.36 -1.70
CA ARG A 79 -8.07 5.31 -0.64
C ARG A 79 -9.18 4.29 -0.96
N GLY A 80 -9.64 4.25 -2.21
CA GLY A 80 -10.58 3.22 -2.69
C GLY A 80 -9.99 1.80 -2.77
N ARG A 81 -8.66 1.69 -2.69
CA ARG A 81 -7.89 0.44 -2.83
C ARG A 81 -6.92 0.25 -1.66
N ILE A 82 -7.31 0.68 -0.45
CA ILE A 82 -6.38 0.71 0.69
C ILE A 82 -5.86 -0.68 1.08
N ARG A 83 -6.72 -1.70 1.02
CA ARG A 83 -6.33 -3.08 1.33
C ARG A 83 -5.19 -3.55 0.42
N PRO A 84 -5.36 -3.61 -0.92
CA PRO A 84 -4.26 -4.08 -1.77
C PRO A 84 -3.05 -3.14 -1.75
N ALA A 85 -3.23 -1.84 -1.48
CA ALA A 85 -2.13 -0.90 -1.31
C ALA A 85 -1.25 -1.25 -0.10
N VAL A 86 -1.85 -1.47 1.07
CA VAL A 86 -1.12 -1.85 2.29
C VAL A 86 -0.53 -3.26 2.18
N GLU A 87 -1.25 -4.20 1.58
CA GLU A 87 -0.74 -5.55 1.30
C GLU A 87 0.56 -5.50 0.46
N ALA A 88 0.62 -4.62 -0.55
CA ALA A 88 1.83 -4.42 -1.35
C ALA A 88 2.98 -3.79 -0.54
N LEU A 89 2.68 -2.86 0.38
CA LEU A 89 3.70 -2.29 1.28
C LEU A 89 4.22 -3.32 2.30
N ILE A 90 3.36 -4.23 2.78
CA ILE A 90 3.75 -5.34 3.66
C ILE A 90 4.71 -6.27 2.92
N GLU A 91 4.44 -6.58 1.65
CA GLU A 91 5.31 -7.41 0.82
C GLU A 91 6.71 -6.81 0.64
N GLU A 92 6.81 -5.50 0.50
CA GLU A 92 8.08 -4.79 0.37
C GLU A 92 8.74 -4.47 1.73
N GLU A 93 8.12 -4.85 2.86
CA GLU A 93 8.50 -4.47 4.23
C GLU A 93 8.69 -2.94 4.41
N ASP A 94 7.90 -2.15 3.69
CA ASP A 94 8.01 -0.68 3.68
C ASP A 94 7.15 -0.06 4.79
N VAL A 95 7.64 -0.18 6.03
CA VAL A 95 6.94 0.26 7.25
C VAL A 95 6.72 1.76 7.30
N GLU A 96 7.67 2.54 6.79
CA GLU A 96 7.58 4.00 6.76
C GLU A 96 6.36 4.46 5.96
N LYS A 97 6.13 3.88 4.78
CA LYS A 97 4.95 4.21 3.98
C LYS A 97 3.66 3.75 4.64
N MET A 98 3.67 2.59 5.30
CA MET A 98 2.49 2.13 6.06
C MET A 98 2.15 3.09 7.21
N GLN A 99 3.15 3.64 7.90
CA GLN A 99 2.96 4.67 8.93
C GLN A 99 2.31 5.93 8.35
N ILE A 100 2.79 6.42 7.21
CA ILE A 100 2.19 7.59 6.55
C ILE A 100 0.71 7.33 6.21
N LEU A 101 0.36 6.15 5.69
CA LEU A 101 -1.05 5.81 5.42
C LEU A 101 -1.90 5.74 6.71
N GLU A 102 -1.27 5.44 7.84
CA GLU A 102 -1.92 5.39 9.15
C GLU A 102 -2.19 6.79 9.70
N GLU A 103 -1.19 7.67 9.61
CA GLU A 103 -1.26 9.08 10.00
C GLU A 103 -2.29 9.85 9.16
N LEU A 104 -2.45 9.49 7.88
CA LEU A 104 -3.51 9.99 7.01
C LEU A 104 -4.91 9.45 7.37
N GLY A 105 -5.01 8.50 8.31
CA GLY A 105 -6.26 7.91 8.76
C GLY A 105 -6.88 6.90 7.79
N TRP A 106 -6.11 6.37 6.84
CA TRP A 106 -6.66 5.44 5.83
C TRP A 106 -6.77 4.01 6.36
N LEU A 107 -5.97 3.66 7.37
CA LEU A 107 -5.95 2.34 8.00
C LEU A 107 -7.07 2.18 9.03
N GLN A 108 -8.15 1.50 8.63
CA GLN A 108 -9.29 1.16 9.50
C GLN A 108 -9.08 -0.15 10.28
N ASN A 109 -9.64 -0.24 11.49
CA ASN A 109 -9.50 -1.38 12.39
C ASN A 109 -9.82 -2.76 11.78
N PRO A 110 -10.90 -2.95 10.98
CA PRO A 110 -11.22 -4.25 10.39
C PRO A 110 -10.11 -4.82 9.50
N HIS A 111 -9.28 -3.96 8.91
CA HIS A 111 -8.20 -4.38 8.03
C HIS A 111 -6.92 -4.76 8.79
N ILE A 112 -6.71 -4.26 10.01
CA ILE A 112 -5.48 -4.52 10.79
C ILE A 112 -5.29 -6.02 11.06
N GLU A 113 -6.34 -6.74 11.46
CA GLU A 113 -6.25 -8.19 11.70
C GLU A 113 -5.87 -8.97 10.42
N ILE A 114 -6.41 -8.54 9.28
CA ILE A 114 -6.11 -9.14 7.96
C ILE A 114 -4.64 -8.91 7.62
N PHE A 115 -4.12 -7.70 7.84
CA PHE A 115 -2.73 -7.36 7.60
C PHE A 115 -1.78 -8.11 8.54
N ILE A 116 -2.12 -8.25 9.82
CA ILE A 116 -1.32 -9.04 10.79
C ILE A 116 -1.23 -10.50 10.33
N ARG A 117 -2.37 -11.08 9.93
CA ARG A 117 -2.39 -12.46 9.41
C ARG A 117 -1.50 -12.59 8.17
N MET A 118 -1.65 -11.69 7.20
CA MET A 118 -0.84 -11.70 5.98
C MET A 118 0.66 -11.55 6.28
N ALA A 119 1.05 -10.56 7.11
CA ALA A 119 2.45 -10.34 7.47
C ALA A 119 3.05 -11.57 8.15
N ARG A 120 2.27 -12.26 9.00
CA ARG A 120 2.68 -13.52 9.64
C ARG A 120 2.85 -14.66 8.63
N GLU A 121 1.85 -14.88 7.77
CA GLU A 121 1.88 -15.94 6.75
C GLU A 121 3.05 -15.77 5.78
N LYS A 122 3.31 -14.52 5.38
CA LYS A 122 4.39 -14.16 4.45
C LYS A 122 5.73 -13.87 5.13
N LYS A 123 5.82 -14.07 6.45
CA LYS A 123 7.04 -13.89 7.27
C LYS A 123 7.66 -12.48 7.16
N LYS A 124 6.83 -11.45 6.98
CA LYS A 124 7.21 -10.04 6.92
C LYS A 124 7.33 -9.48 8.33
N THR A 125 8.50 -9.65 8.93
CA THR A 125 8.70 -9.47 10.38
C THR A 125 8.59 -8.01 10.79
N ALA A 126 9.18 -7.09 10.02
CA ALA A 126 9.13 -5.66 10.35
C ALA A 126 7.68 -5.14 10.32
N SER A 127 6.97 -5.48 9.24
CA SER A 127 5.55 -5.18 9.07
C SER A 127 4.68 -5.78 10.18
N LEU A 128 4.92 -7.05 10.55
CA LEU A 128 4.16 -7.73 11.61
C LEU A 128 4.35 -7.06 12.96
N VAL A 129 5.60 -6.77 13.35
CA VAL A 129 5.91 -6.12 14.63
C VAL A 129 5.23 -4.75 14.70
N TRP A 130 5.33 -3.95 13.64
CA TRP A 130 4.70 -2.65 13.58
C TRP A 130 3.17 -2.72 13.68
N LEU A 131 2.53 -3.64 12.95
CA LEU A 131 1.07 -3.83 12.99
C LEU A 131 0.57 -4.27 14.39
N LEU A 132 1.34 -5.11 15.09
CA LEU A 132 1.02 -5.51 16.46
C LEU A 132 1.12 -4.33 17.43
N GLN A 133 2.15 -3.48 17.29
CA GLN A 133 2.30 -2.25 18.07
C GLN A 133 1.17 -1.26 17.77
N LEU A 134 0.79 -1.11 16.50
CA LEU A 134 -0.34 -0.26 16.09
C LEU A 134 -1.64 -0.73 16.76
N LYS A 135 -1.94 -2.02 16.70
CA LYS A 135 -3.11 -2.62 17.35
C LYS A 135 -3.10 -2.39 18.86
N ALA A 136 -1.95 -2.59 19.52
CA ALA A 136 -1.81 -2.37 20.95
C ALA A 136 -2.05 -0.90 21.35
N ARG A 137 -1.50 0.05 20.57
CA ARG A 137 -1.73 1.49 20.78
C ARG A 137 -3.22 1.83 20.69
N ARG A 138 -3.90 1.36 19.64
CA ARG A 138 -5.34 1.65 19.43
C ARG A 138 -6.23 1.07 20.53
N LYS A 139 -5.98 -0.17 20.96
CA LYS A 139 -6.69 -0.77 22.10
C LYS A 139 -6.48 0.00 23.40
N ALA A 140 -5.26 0.45 23.66
CA ALA A 140 -4.96 1.26 24.84
C ALA A 140 -5.66 2.63 24.82
N TYR A 141 -6.06 3.15 23.64
CA TYR A 141 -6.92 4.32 23.53
C TYR A 141 -8.39 3.98 23.78
N GLU A 142 -8.90 2.87 23.22
CA GLU A 142 -10.29 2.42 23.43
C GLU A 142 -10.58 2.08 24.91
N GLU A 143 -9.63 1.47 25.63
CA GLU A 143 -9.76 1.17 27.07
C GLU A 143 -9.66 2.43 27.97
N LYS A 144 -9.13 3.54 27.44
CA LYS A 144 -9.00 4.82 28.15
C LYS A 144 -10.14 5.79 27.85
N ASP A 145 -11.08 5.44 27.00
CA ASP A 145 -12.31 6.20 26.81
C ASP A 145 -13.22 5.95 28.03
N PHE A 146 -12.86 6.57 29.15
CA PHE A 146 -13.69 6.64 30.35
C PHE A 146 -14.98 7.34 29.95
N SER A 147 -16.06 6.56 29.81
CA SER A 147 -17.41 7.10 29.70
C SER A 147 -17.63 8.08 30.86
N LEU A 148 -17.66 9.37 30.52
CA LEU A 148 -18.06 10.47 31.40
C LEU A 148 -19.58 10.56 31.48
#